data_AF-A0A077ZC63-F1
#
_entry.id   AF-A0A077ZC63-F1
#
_cell.length_a   1.000
_cell.length_b   1.000
_cell.length_c   1.000
_cell.angle_alpha   90.00
_cell.angle_beta   90.00
_cell.angle_gamma   90.00
#
_symmetry.space_group_name_H-M   'P 1'
#
loop_
_entity.id
_entity.type
_entity.pdbx_description
1 polymer ?
#
loop_
_entity_poly.entity_id
_entity_poly.type
_entity_poly.pdbx_seq_one_letter_code
_entity_poly.pdbx_strand_id
1 'polypeptide(L)'
;MDWSADVKPLLSSAFFATRNPAYLKRLAQTICACREEIFTHAPEFETFYVTFLALGTHYITAHLATSNSLEESDREAILAAMRLVVRFAVDRLSRTERPRLIHLNYFIAVLNGMCSGNESLPRAAIITLSAHLKTTLLPPHVKATVRREIPSADVAPLSVKEDSEKCDSEHSEGYLVEKVISSFSNYVSFDVVPSRFAKNSAEGDSVETVDFRLRFMQESQRLLKEQRVGELLLKVWLKSRLIAPFKELYKAHVVNSAPNFIVPVEEYERVQRHCGKIQERTTNACSILGLPLWNDARGSVVSSLLDMTGTCLMAAGCAMIAIYSPFNRRPDESCICFSSCSAPSVVNIIGKAVSSPARMGNSNVDSIALF
;
A
#
# COMPACT_ATOMS: atom_id res chain seq x y z
N MET A 1 13.93 -29.38 6.85
CA MET A 1 12.78 -28.53 7.24
C MET A 1 11.55 -29.01 6.47
N ASP A 2 10.38 -29.04 7.11
CA ASP A 2 9.12 -29.44 6.46
C ASP A 2 8.30 -28.22 6.06
N TRP A 3 8.53 -27.70 4.85
CA TRP A 3 7.78 -26.55 4.33
C TRP A 3 6.27 -26.82 4.23
N SER A 4 5.85 -28.08 4.14
CA SER A 4 4.43 -28.46 4.13
C SER A 4 3.73 -27.95 5.39
N ALA A 5 4.39 -28.14 6.53
CA ALA A 5 3.84 -27.79 7.83
C ALA A 5 3.74 -26.27 8.05
N ASP A 6 4.58 -25.48 7.37
CA ASP A 6 4.58 -24.03 7.47
C ASP A 6 3.71 -23.35 6.40
N VAL A 7 3.72 -23.87 5.18
CA VAL A 7 2.97 -23.30 4.05
C VAL A 7 1.49 -23.65 4.12
N LYS A 8 1.14 -24.93 4.39
CA LYS A 8 -0.27 -25.38 4.35
C LYS A 8 -1.21 -24.55 5.24
N PRO A 9 -0.83 -24.18 6.48
CA PRO A 9 -1.70 -23.33 7.31
C PRO A 9 -1.96 -21.95 6.69
N LEU A 10 -0.96 -21.32 6.06
CA LEU A 10 -1.11 -20.01 5.39
C LEU A 10 -2.00 -20.06 4.13
N LEU A 11 -2.34 -21.24 3.63
CA LEU A 11 -3.23 -21.43 2.48
C LEU A 11 -4.72 -21.38 2.84
N SER A 12 -5.04 -21.47 4.14
CA SER A 12 -6.39 -21.42 4.67
C SER A 12 -6.65 -20.06 5.30
N SER A 13 -7.54 -19.26 4.70
CA SER A 13 -7.91 -17.96 5.28
C SER A 13 -8.51 -18.08 6.68
N ALA A 14 -9.19 -19.20 6.97
CA ALA A 14 -9.74 -19.50 8.30
C ALA A 14 -8.64 -19.74 9.35
N PHE A 15 -7.46 -20.18 8.95
CA PHE A 15 -6.36 -20.45 9.87
C PHE A 15 -5.81 -19.17 10.53
N PHE A 16 -5.92 -18.02 9.86
CA PHE A 16 -5.50 -16.73 10.42
C PHE A 16 -6.37 -16.26 11.59
N ALA A 17 -7.58 -16.80 11.75
CA ALA A 17 -8.38 -16.59 12.95
C ALA A 17 -7.98 -17.53 14.11
N THR A 18 -7.25 -18.60 13.80
CA THR A 18 -6.87 -19.62 14.78
C THR A 18 -5.61 -19.20 15.52
N ARG A 19 -5.77 -18.99 16.82
CA ARG A 19 -4.67 -18.66 17.72
C ARG A 19 -3.83 -19.89 18.06
N ASN A 20 -2.73 -20.13 17.33
CA ASN A 20 -1.83 -21.25 17.57
C ASN A 20 -0.40 -20.79 17.96
N PRO A 21 -0.03 -20.80 19.25
CA PRO A 21 1.29 -20.35 19.72
C PRO A 21 2.43 -21.27 19.25
N ALA A 22 2.18 -22.58 19.12
CA ALA A 22 3.18 -23.53 18.63
C ALA A 22 3.52 -23.27 17.15
N TYR A 23 2.51 -22.93 16.34
CA TYR A 23 2.73 -22.53 14.95
C TYR A 23 3.41 -21.17 14.86
N LEU A 24 3.05 -20.20 15.71
CA LEU A 24 3.72 -18.88 15.77
C LEU A 24 5.24 -19.02 15.99
N LYS A 25 5.62 -19.81 17.00
CA LYS A 25 7.03 -20.16 17.29
C LYS A 25 7.70 -20.80 16.07
N ARG A 26 7.07 -21.84 15.51
CA ARG A 26 7.61 -22.58 14.36
C ARG A 26 7.84 -21.66 13.16
N LEU A 27 6.85 -20.85 12.82
CA LEU A 27 6.91 -19.93 11.69
C LEU A 27 8.07 -18.94 11.83
N ALA A 28 8.27 -18.36 13.01
CA ALA A 28 9.40 -17.47 13.28
C ALA A 28 10.74 -18.21 13.09
N GLN A 29 10.86 -19.42 13.64
CA GLN A 29 12.06 -20.25 13.47
C GLN A 29 12.32 -20.63 12.02
N THR A 30 11.28 -20.98 11.25
CA THR A 30 11.35 -21.29 9.82
C THR A 30 11.84 -20.08 9.03
N ILE A 31 11.29 -18.88 9.28
CA ILE A 31 11.77 -17.65 8.61
C ILE A 31 13.26 -17.44 8.89
N CYS A 32 13.71 -17.60 10.14
CA CYS A 32 15.12 -17.46 10.49
C CYS A 32 16.02 -18.51 9.82
N ALA A 33 15.58 -19.77 9.79
CA ALA A 33 16.35 -20.88 9.25
C ALA A 33 16.42 -20.85 7.71
N CYS A 34 15.42 -20.28 7.04
CA CYS A 34 15.38 -20.12 5.58
C CYS A 34 15.99 -18.81 5.08
N ARG A 35 16.86 -18.18 5.86
CA ARG A 35 17.44 -16.88 5.51
C ARG A 35 18.11 -16.92 4.14
N GLU A 36 19.03 -17.85 3.91
CA GLU A 36 19.78 -17.88 2.66
C GLU A 36 18.84 -18.13 1.47
N GLU A 37 17.84 -18.98 1.63
CA GLU A 37 16.83 -19.28 0.61
C GLU A 37 15.92 -18.09 0.31
N ILE A 38 15.62 -17.25 1.30
CA ILE A 38 14.81 -16.04 1.15
C ILE A 38 15.57 -14.93 0.41
N PHE A 39 16.89 -14.81 0.65
CA PHE A 39 17.70 -13.75 0.03
C PHE A 39 18.27 -14.17 -1.32
N THR A 40 18.60 -15.46 -1.46
CA THR A 40 19.30 -16.03 -2.60
C THR A 40 18.49 -17.16 -3.20
N HIS A 41 17.62 -16.81 -4.15
CA HIS A 41 16.86 -17.76 -4.94
C HIS A 41 16.75 -17.30 -6.39
N ALA A 42 16.41 -18.25 -7.26
CA ALA A 42 16.20 -17.97 -8.67
C ALA A 42 14.96 -17.05 -8.86
N PRO A 43 14.99 -16.08 -9.80
CA PRO A 43 13.93 -15.07 -9.95
C PRO A 43 12.51 -15.61 -10.13
N GLU A 44 12.35 -16.82 -10.65
CA GLU A 44 11.07 -17.53 -10.79
C GLU A 44 10.42 -17.90 -9.46
N PHE A 45 11.19 -17.97 -8.37
CA PHE A 45 10.69 -18.28 -7.02
C PHE A 45 10.45 -17.04 -6.16
N GLU A 46 10.71 -15.83 -6.67
CA GLU A 46 10.52 -14.57 -5.94
C GLU A 46 9.09 -14.43 -5.40
N THR A 47 8.10 -14.74 -6.24
CA THR A 47 6.69 -14.66 -5.88
C THR A 47 6.36 -15.54 -4.67
N PHE A 48 6.97 -16.72 -4.57
CA PHE A 48 6.79 -17.63 -3.45
C PHE A 48 7.27 -17.00 -2.14
N TYR A 49 8.53 -16.57 -2.08
CA TYR A 49 9.11 -16.02 -0.85
C TYR A 49 8.47 -14.71 -0.42
N VAL A 50 8.18 -13.81 -1.36
CA VAL A 50 7.46 -12.55 -1.07
C VAL A 50 6.11 -12.84 -0.43
N THR A 51 5.34 -13.75 -1.03
CA THR A 51 3.99 -14.08 -0.56
C THR A 51 4.03 -14.81 0.79
N PHE A 52 4.95 -15.76 0.94
CA PHE A 52 5.19 -16.47 2.19
C PHE A 52 5.54 -15.51 3.33
N LEU A 53 6.47 -14.58 3.10
CA LEU A 53 6.84 -13.58 4.10
C LEU A 53 5.72 -12.60 4.41
N ALA A 54 4.94 -12.16 3.41
CA ALA A 54 3.81 -11.26 3.64
C ALA A 54 2.75 -11.92 4.53
N LEU A 55 2.35 -13.15 4.22
CA LEU A 55 1.37 -13.91 5.01
C LEU A 55 1.94 -14.31 6.38
N GLY A 56 3.20 -14.74 6.43
CA GLY A 56 3.84 -15.14 7.67
C GLY A 56 4.03 -13.97 8.64
N THR A 57 4.46 -12.81 8.13
CA THR A 57 4.58 -11.60 8.93
C THR A 57 3.22 -11.14 9.42
N HIS A 58 2.20 -11.19 8.57
CA HIS A 58 0.83 -10.89 8.97
C HIS A 58 0.34 -11.79 10.11
N TYR A 59 0.56 -13.10 10.01
CA TYR A 59 0.20 -14.04 11.08
C TYR A 59 0.94 -13.71 12.38
N ILE A 60 2.25 -13.41 12.30
CA ILE A 60 3.05 -13.02 13.47
C ILE A 60 2.48 -11.77 14.15
N THR A 61 2.19 -10.71 13.40
CA THR A 61 1.68 -9.46 13.98
C THR A 61 0.24 -9.60 14.47
N ALA A 62 -0.60 -10.40 13.80
CA ALA A 62 -1.96 -10.69 14.22
C ALA A 62 -2.03 -11.41 15.58
N HIS A 63 -1.08 -12.32 15.85
CA HIS A 63 -1.06 -13.12 17.06
C HIS A 63 -0.03 -12.68 18.10
N LEU A 64 0.50 -11.45 17.97
CA LEU A 64 1.51 -10.96 18.89
C LEU A 64 1.02 -10.92 20.34
N ALA A 65 -0.27 -10.71 20.60
CA ALA A 65 -0.84 -10.74 21.95
C ALA A 65 -0.68 -12.11 22.66
N THR A 66 -0.51 -13.24 21.94
CA THR A 66 -0.21 -14.54 22.59
C THR A 66 1.22 -14.69 23.04
N SER A 67 2.13 -13.87 22.54
CA SER A 67 3.57 -14.08 22.72
C SER A 67 4.03 -14.01 24.17
N ASN A 68 3.21 -13.47 25.08
CA ASN A 68 3.53 -13.38 26.49
C ASN A 68 3.46 -14.73 27.21
N SER A 69 2.74 -15.71 26.64
CA SER A 69 2.79 -17.09 27.12
C SER A 69 3.97 -17.88 26.52
N LEU A 70 4.79 -17.26 25.67
CA LEU A 70 5.95 -17.91 25.07
C LEU A 70 7.20 -17.67 25.95
N GLU A 71 8.13 -18.61 25.88
CA GLU A 71 9.45 -18.45 26.50
C GLU A 71 10.22 -17.28 25.88
N GLU A 72 11.16 -16.70 26.63
CA GLU A 72 12.02 -15.61 26.14
C GLU A 72 12.77 -15.99 24.85
N SER A 73 13.21 -17.24 24.74
CA SER A 73 13.86 -17.78 23.54
C SER A 73 12.98 -17.69 22.28
N ASP A 74 11.68 -17.92 22.42
CA ASP A 74 10.72 -17.88 21.32
C ASP A 74 10.35 -16.44 20.95
N ARG A 75 10.26 -15.57 21.96
CA ARG A 75 10.11 -14.12 21.78
C ARG A 75 11.29 -13.53 21.00
N GLU A 76 12.52 -13.93 21.33
CA GLU A 76 13.72 -13.55 20.58
C GLU A 76 13.73 -14.09 19.14
N ALA A 77 13.23 -15.31 18.92
CA ALA A 77 13.09 -15.87 17.57
C ALA A 77 12.11 -15.04 16.71
N ILE A 78 11.01 -14.56 17.30
CA ILE A 78 10.06 -13.65 16.62
C ILE A 78 10.75 -12.33 16.22
N LEU A 79 11.51 -11.71 17.14
CA LEU A 79 12.26 -10.49 16.84
C LEU A 79 13.36 -10.72 15.78
N ALA A 80 14.01 -11.88 15.78
CA ALA A 80 14.97 -12.27 14.76
C ALA A 80 14.32 -12.45 13.38
N ALA A 81 13.14 -13.08 13.31
CA ALA A 81 12.37 -13.22 12.08
C ALA A 81 11.97 -11.84 11.52
N MET A 82 11.54 -10.91 12.38
CA MET A 82 11.20 -9.55 11.95
C MET A 82 12.40 -8.78 11.42
N ARG A 83 13.58 -8.89 12.06
CA ARG A 83 14.82 -8.32 11.52
C ARG A 83 15.12 -8.82 10.11
N LEU A 84 14.86 -10.11 9.85
CA LEU A 84 15.02 -10.71 8.53
C LEU A 84 14.02 -10.14 7.52
N VAL A 85 12.74 -10.00 7.89
CA VAL A 85 11.70 -9.39 7.06
C VAL A 85 12.04 -7.94 6.71
N VAL A 86 12.51 -7.13 7.67
CA VAL A 86 12.97 -5.75 7.40
C VAL A 86 14.10 -5.75 6.36
N ARG A 87 15.13 -6.58 6.57
CA ARG A 87 16.26 -6.67 5.62
C ARG A 87 15.81 -7.13 4.24
N PHE A 88 14.87 -8.05 4.17
CA PHE A 88 14.29 -8.52 2.92
C PHE A 88 13.56 -7.37 2.21
N ALA A 89 12.72 -6.61 2.93
CA ALA A 89 12.03 -5.45 2.38
C ALA A 89 13.03 -4.41 1.85
N VAL A 90 14.10 -4.12 2.58
CA VAL A 90 15.16 -3.18 2.16
C VAL A 90 15.82 -3.65 0.87
N ASP A 91 16.24 -4.93 0.81
CA ASP A 91 16.88 -5.50 -0.38
C ASP A 91 15.95 -5.35 -1.60
N ARG A 92 14.67 -5.71 -1.45
CA ARG A 92 13.72 -5.68 -2.57
C ARG A 92 13.27 -4.27 -2.96
N LEU A 93 13.13 -3.34 -2.02
CA LEU A 93 12.82 -1.93 -2.32
C LEU A 93 14.02 -1.19 -2.93
N SER A 94 15.25 -1.64 -2.68
CA SER A 94 16.47 -1.03 -3.22
C SER A 94 16.75 -1.44 -4.66
N ARG A 95 16.21 -2.57 -5.13
CA ARG A 95 16.33 -3.03 -6.51
C ARG A 95 15.65 -2.05 -7.46
N THR A 96 16.42 -1.52 -8.42
CA THR A 96 15.96 -0.58 -9.45
C THR A 96 15.17 -1.25 -10.56
N GLU A 97 15.49 -2.50 -10.84
CA GLU A 97 14.74 -3.34 -11.77
C GLU A 97 13.37 -3.61 -11.19
N ARG A 98 12.32 -3.37 -12.02
CA ARG A 98 10.89 -3.48 -11.68
C ARG A 98 10.71 -4.41 -10.49
N PRO A 99 10.48 -3.87 -9.28
CA PRO A 99 10.25 -4.74 -8.16
C PRO A 99 9.06 -5.61 -8.55
N ARG A 100 9.28 -6.92 -8.73
CA ARG A 100 8.21 -7.93 -8.74
C ARG A 100 7.60 -8.06 -7.34
N LEU A 101 7.65 -6.98 -6.55
CA LEU A 101 6.91 -6.83 -5.31
C LEU A 101 5.46 -6.96 -5.74
N ILE A 102 4.90 -8.14 -5.47
CA ILE A 102 3.47 -8.41 -5.53
C ILE A 102 2.82 -7.28 -4.74
N HIS A 103 2.33 -6.28 -5.47
CA HIS A 103 1.73 -5.03 -5.03
C HIS A 103 2.41 -4.35 -3.83
N LEU A 104 3.07 -3.20 -4.08
CA LEU A 104 3.62 -2.28 -3.06
C LEU A 104 2.69 -2.10 -1.83
N ASN A 105 1.37 -2.16 -2.03
CA ASN A 105 0.35 -2.08 -1.00
C ASN A 105 0.53 -3.15 0.08
N TYR A 106 0.85 -4.40 -0.29
CA TYR A 106 1.07 -5.47 0.68
C TYR A 106 2.35 -5.26 1.48
N PHE A 107 3.40 -4.72 0.84
CA PHE A 107 4.59 -4.31 1.57
C PHE A 107 4.29 -3.21 2.57
N ILE A 108 3.58 -2.15 2.16
CA ILE A 108 3.20 -1.06 3.08
C ILE A 108 2.34 -1.60 4.22
N ALA A 109 1.37 -2.46 3.92
CA ALA A 109 0.50 -3.07 4.92
C ALA A 109 1.27 -3.93 5.93
N VAL A 110 2.17 -4.80 5.46
CA VAL A 110 3.04 -5.62 6.32
C VAL A 110 3.91 -4.75 7.21
N LEU A 111 4.55 -3.72 6.65
CA LEU A 111 5.37 -2.76 7.41
C LEU A 111 4.53 -2.01 8.46
N ASN A 112 3.29 -1.66 8.14
CA ASN A 112 2.37 -1.05 9.09
C ASN A 112 2.01 -2.00 10.25
N GLY A 113 1.80 -3.29 9.97
CA GLY A 113 1.60 -4.29 11.02
C GLY A 113 2.80 -4.44 11.93
N MET A 114 4.02 -4.39 11.38
CA MET A 114 5.25 -4.43 12.18
C MET A 114 5.38 -3.20 13.10
N CYS A 115 5.03 -2.01 12.59
CA CYS A 115 5.07 -0.77 13.36
C CYS A 115 3.99 -0.70 14.45
N SER A 116 2.82 -1.30 14.20
CA SER A 116 1.65 -1.22 15.09
C SER A 116 1.49 -2.42 16.02
N GLY A 117 2.17 -3.54 15.73
CA GLY A 117 2.01 -4.79 16.49
C GLY A 117 0.63 -5.44 16.34
N ASN A 118 -0.10 -5.11 15.28
CA ASN A 118 -1.47 -5.56 15.02
C ASN A 118 -1.60 -6.22 13.63
N GLU A 119 -2.80 -6.72 13.32
CA GLU A 119 -3.16 -7.22 12.01
C GLU A 119 -2.87 -6.19 10.90
N SER A 120 -2.04 -6.58 9.93
CA SER A 120 -1.59 -5.73 8.82
C SER A 120 -2.45 -5.84 7.57
N LEU A 121 -2.92 -7.04 7.24
CA LEU A 121 -3.52 -7.35 5.95
C LEU A 121 -5.05 -7.47 6.08
N PRO A 122 -5.82 -6.80 5.22
CA PRO A 122 -7.26 -7.02 5.15
C PRO A 122 -7.55 -8.42 4.63
N ARG A 123 -8.71 -8.98 5.00
CA ARG A 123 -9.13 -10.34 4.59
C ARG A 123 -9.04 -10.59 3.08
N ALA A 124 -9.38 -9.60 2.26
CA ALA A 124 -9.25 -9.70 0.80
C ALA A 124 -7.78 -9.91 0.37
N ALA A 125 -6.83 -9.19 0.98
CA ALA A 125 -5.41 -9.36 0.69
C ALA A 125 -4.89 -10.74 1.13
N ILE A 126 -5.36 -11.24 2.28
CA ILE A 126 -5.02 -12.61 2.74
C ILE A 126 -5.49 -13.64 1.70
N ILE A 127 -6.74 -13.54 1.24
CA ILE A 127 -7.29 -14.47 0.22
C ILE A 127 -6.45 -14.41 -1.07
N THR A 128 -6.17 -13.21 -1.58
CA THR A 128 -5.38 -13.04 -2.80
C THR A 128 -3.96 -13.58 -2.66
N LEU A 129 -3.27 -13.27 -1.55
CA LEU A 129 -1.93 -13.77 -1.29
C LEU A 129 -1.92 -15.29 -1.08
N SER A 130 -2.88 -15.86 -0.35
CA SER A 130 -3.00 -17.32 -0.23
C SER A 130 -3.25 -17.99 -1.59
N ALA A 131 -4.02 -17.36 -2.48
CA ALA A 131 -4.20 -17.83 -3.86
C ALA A 131 -2.89 -17.76 -4.66
N HIS A 132 -2.14 -16.66 -4.58
CA HIS A 132 -0.82 -16.56 -5.20
C HIS A 132 0.16 -17.61 -4.67
N LEU A 133 0.14 -17.89 -3.35
CA LEU A 133 1.00 -18.90 -2.75
C LEU A 133 0.65 -20.32 -3.24
N LYS A 134 -0.60 -20.58 -3.62
CA LYS A 134 -1.03 -21.86 -4.21
C LYS A 134 -0.56 -22.03 -5.66
N THR A 135 -0.56 -20.95 -6.44
CA THR A 135 -0.31 -21.00 -7.89
C THR A 135 1.14 -20.72 -8.27
N THR A 136 1.94 -20.16 -7.35
CA THR A 136 3.34 -19.84 -7.61
C THR A 136 4.21 -21.10 -7.83
N LEU A 137 5.32 -20.91 -8.55
CA LEU A 137 6.34 -21.93 -8.69
C LEU A 137 7.01 -22.17 -7.34
N LEU A 138 7.02 -23.43 -6.93
CA LEU A 138 7.66 -23.84 -5.67
C LEU A 138 9.12 -24.20 -5.95
N PRO A 139 10.07 -23.73 -5.13
CA PRO A 139 11.44 -24.22 -5.15
C PRO A 139 11.48 -25.75 -5.02
N PRO A 140 12.45 -26.47 -5.63
CA PRO A 140 12.48 -27.93 -5.62
C PRO A 140 12.41 -28.55 -4.22
N HIS A 141 13.11 -27.96 -3.25
CA HIS A 141 13.15 -28.42 -1.86
C HIS A 141 11.81 -28.18 -1.11
N VAL A 142 11.07 -27.13 -1.47
CA VAL A 142 9.70 -26.88 -0.98
C VAL A 142 8.73 -27.86 -1.62
N LYS A 143 8.81 -28.04 -2.95
CA LYS A 143 7.95 -28.97 -3.70
C LYS A 143 8.05 -30.39 -3.17
N ALA A 144 9.26 -30.83 -2.78
CA ALA A 144 9.51 -32.15 -2.23
C ALA A 144 8.75 -32.45 -0.92
N THR A 145 8.48 -31.43 -0.11
CA THR A 145 7.82 -31.56 1.20
C THR A 145 6.33 -31.21 1.12
N VAL A 146 5.96 -30.22 0.30
CA VAL A 146 4.57 -29.76 0.15
C VAL A 146 3.69 -30.79 -0.57
N ARG A 147 4.25 -31.82 -1.24
CA ARG A 147 3.58 -32.91 -2.00
C ARG A 147 2.12 -32.56 -2.32
N ARG A 148 1.93 -31.82 -3.42
CA ARG A 148 0.63 -31.30 -3.86
C ARG A 148 -0.40 -32.43 -3.91
N GLU A 149 -1.33 -32.47 -2.97
CA GLU A 149 -2.65 -33.08 -3.16
C GLU A 149 -3.51 -32.13 -4.02
N ILE A 150 -3.02 -31.69 -5.18
CA ILE A 150 -3.79 -30.88 -6.12
C ILE A 150 -3.31 -31.24 -7.54
N PRO A 151 -4.19 -31.70 -8.45
CA PRO A 151 -3.78 -32.25 -9.75
C PRO A 151 -3.04 -31.21 -10.59
N SER A 152 -2.02 -31.70 -11.27
CA SER A 152 -1.23 -31.04 -12.29
C SER A 152 -2.10 -30.21 -13.23
N ALA A 153 -1.99 -28.90 -13.15
CA ALA A 153 -2.17 -28.06 -14.33
C ALA A 153 -0.81 -27.43 -14.58
N ASP A 154 -0.15 -27.89 -15.64
CA ASP A 154 0.94 -27.19 -16.30
C ASP A 154 0.40 -25.84 -16.79
N VAL A 155 0.26 -24.88 -15.88
CA VAL A 155 -0.11 -23.51 -16.22
C VAL A 155 1.19 -22.79 -16.51
N ALA A 156 1.46 -22.65 -17.81
CA ALA A 156 2.43 -21.73 -18.37
C ALA A 156 2.39 -20.38 -17.62
N PRO A 157 3.53 -19.68 -17.45
CA PRO A 157 3.60 -18.51 -16.60
C PRO A 157 2.54 -17.52 -17.05
N LEU A 158 1.60 -17.22 -16.15
CA LEU A 158 0.63 -16.16 -16.34
C LEU A 158 1.44 -14.89 -16.61
N SER A 159 1.62 -14.59 -17.90
CA SER A 159 2.06 -13.29 -18.35
C SER A 159 0.99 -12.37 -17.80
N VAL A 160 1.37 -11.57 -16.81
CA VAL A 160 0.57 -10.45 -16.30
C VAL A 160 0.40 -9.50 -17.48
N LYS A 161 -0.59 -9.79 -18.34
CA LYS A 161 -1.22 -8.77 -19.15
C LYS A 161 -2.06 -8.01 -18.16
N GLU A 162 -1.71 -6.74 -18.01
CA GLU A 162 -2.52 -5.77 -17.29
C GLU A 162 -3.86 -5.72 -18.01
N ASP A 163 -4.79 -6.58 -17.60
CA ASP A 163 -6.11 -6.61 -18.19
C ASP A 163 -6.75 -5.25 -17.96
N SER A 164 -7.04 -4.61 -19.08
CA SER A 164 -7.75 -3.36 -19.18
C SER A 164 -9.19 -3.59 -18.73
N GLU A 165 -9.41 -3.71 -17.43
CA GLU A 165 -10.74 -3.57 -16.83
C GLU A 165 -11.25 -2.16 -17.14
N LYS A 166 -12.09 -2.10 -18.16
CA LYS A 166 -12.90 -0.95 -18.52
C LYS A 166 -13.81 -0.65 -17.31
N CYS A 167 -13.70 0.56 -16.77
CA CYS A 167 -14.55 1.08 -15.69
C CYS A 167 -16.02 1.10 -16.12
N ASP A 168 -16.75 0.01 -15.88
CA ASP A 168 -18.22 -0.02 -15.89
C ASP A 168 -18.72 -0.48 -14.51
N SER A 169 -18.10 0.00 -13.42
CA SER A 169 -18.65 -0.14 -12.07
C SER A 169 -19.15 1.21 -11.55
N GLU A 170 -20.46 1.28 -11.35
CA GLU A 170 -21.25 2.40 -10.83
C GLU A 170 -20.89 2.72 -9.37
N HIS A 171 -19.64 3.08 -9.10
CA HIS A 171 -19.18 3.50 -7.78
C HIS A 171 -19.29 5.02 -7.68
N SER A 172 -20.46 5.45 -7.18
CA SER A 172 -20.77 6.78 -6.62
C SER A 172 -19.61 7.77 -6.71
N GLU A 173 -19.62 8.59 -7.77
CA GLU A 173 -18.52 9.41 -8.28
C GLU A 173 -17.93 10.41 -7.25
N GLY A 174 -18.61 10.66 -6.13
CA GLY A 174 -18.11 11.45 -4.99
C GLY A 174 -17.13 10.75 -4.05
N TYR A 175 -17.08 9.41 -4.09
CA TYR A 175 -16.32 8.59 -3.12
C TYR A 175 -14.80 8.80 -3.24
N LEU A 176 -14.31 9.13 -4.44
CA LEU A 176 -12.87 9.37 -4.68
C LEU A 176 -12.38 10.60 -3.91
N VAL A 177 -13.14 11.69 -3.96
CA VAL A 177 -12.82 12.96 -3.28
C VAL A 177 -12.85 12.78 -1.81
N GLU A 178 -13.97 12.24 -1.32
CA GLU A 178 -14.15 12.04 0.11
C GLU A 178 -13.06 11.13 0.64
N LYS A 179 -12.67 10.07 -0.08
CA LYS A 179 -11.58 9.19 0.36
C LYS A 179 -10.22 9.87 0.34
N VAL A 180 -9.87 10.63 -0.70
CA VAL A 180 -8.57 11.32 -0.74
C VAL A 180 -8.52 12.46 0.28
N ILE A 181 -9.53 13.33 0.32
CA ILE A 181 -9.60 14.44 1.29
C ILE A 181 -9.71 13.89 2.71
N SER A 182 -10.56 12.89 2.99
CA SER A 182 -10.63 12.30 4.34
C SER A 182 -9.32 11.65 4.74
N SER A 183 -8.67 10.92 3.82
CA SER A 183 -7.35 10.35 4.05
C SER A 183 -6.36 11.46 4.42
N PHE A 184 -6.29 12.56 3.67
CA PHE A 184 -5.42 13.69 4.00
C PHE A 184 -5.86 14.48 5.24
N SER A 185 -7.16 14.65 5.51
CA SER A 185 -7.67 15.43 6.64
C SER A 185 -7.25 14.81 7.98
N ASN A 186 -7.18 13.47 8.02
CA ASN A 186 -6.64 12.75 9.18
C ASN A 186 -5.14 13.01 9.41
N TYR A 187 -4.41 13.52 8.41
CA TYR A 187 -2.98 13.83 8.49
C TYR A 187 -2.68 15.34 8.57
N VAL A 188 -3.56 16.23 8.10
CA VAL A 188 -3.35 17.69 8.13
C VAL A 188 -3.66 18.29 9.50
N SER A 189 -4.47 17.63 10.33
CA SER A 189 -4.58 17.98 11.75
C SER A 189 -3.29 17.59 12.49
N PHE A 190 -2.28 18.46 12.40
CA PHE A 190 -1.12 18.49 13.30
C PHE A 190 -1.51 18.95 14.71
N ASP A 191 -2.57 18.38 15.27
CA ASP A 191 -2.71 18.38 16.71
C ASP A 191 -1.84 17.23 17.20
N VAL A 192 -0.67 17.58 17.74
CA VAL A 192 0.22 16.68 18.48
C VAL A 192 -0.53 16.21 19.72
N VAL A 193 -1.46 15.28 19.53
CA VAL A 193 -2.09 14.51 20.60
C VAL A 193 -1.49 13.11 20.47
N PRO A 194 -0.82 12.60 21.53
CA PRO A 194 -0.22 11.28 21.49
C PRO A 194 -1.25 10.27 21.01
N SER A 195 -0.84 9.47 20.04
CA SER A 195 -1.66 8.55 19.27
C SER A 195 -2.84 7.98 20.06
N ARG A 196 -4.04 8.04 19.46
CA ARG A 196 -5.25 7.36 19.94
C ARG A 196 -5.16 5.81 19.88
N PHE A 197 -3.97 5.23 20.01
CA PHE A 197 -3.79 3.78 20.16
C PHE A 197 -4.31 3.24 21.50
N ALA A 198 -4.83 4.09 22.40
CA ALA A 198 -5.32 3.67 23.71
C ALA A 198 -6.84 3.42 23.81
N LYS A 199 -7.65 3.44 22.73
CA LYS A 199 -9.12 3.35 22.88
C LYS A 199 -9.88 2.13 22.36
N ASN A 200 -9.25 1.14 21.72
CA ASN A 200 -9.96 -0.07 21.25
C ASN A 200 -9.37 -1.40 21.78
N SER A 201 -8.90 -1.44 23.03
CA SER A 201 -8.64 -2.71 23.72
C SER A 201 -8.92 -2.54 25.22
N ALA A 202 -10.15 -2.16 25.54
CA ALA A 202 -10.65 -2.20 26.91
C ALA A 202 -11.27 -3.58 27.17
N GLU A 203 -10.44 -4.62 27.20
CA GLU A 203 -10.80 -5.93 27.73
C GLU A 203 -9.53 -6.61 28.28
N GLY A 204 -9.23 -6.34 29.55
CA GLY A 204 -8.44 -7.22 30.41
C GLY A 204 -6.99 -7.54 30.02
N ASP A 205 -6.29 -6.71 29.24
CA ASP A 205 -4.87 -6.93 28.94
C ASP A 205 -4.03 -6.73 30.22
N SER A 206 -3.65 -7.84 30.86
CA SER A 206 -2.72 -7.89 32.00
C SER A 206 -1.44 -7.11 31.70
N VAL A 207 -0.83 -6.47 32.71
CA VAL A 207 0.38 -5.62 32.59
C VAL A 207 1.51 -6.29 31.79
N GLU A 208 1.64 -7.62 31.88
CA GLU A 208 2.64 -8.39 31.12
C GLU A 208 2.34 -8.48 29.62
N THR A 209 1.06 -8.47 29.19
CA THR A 209 0.75 -8.64 27.76
C THR A 209 1.18 -7.45 26.90
N VAL A 210 1.22 -6.29 27.54
CA VAL A 210 1.60 -5.01 26.95
C VAL A 210 3.11 -4.95 26.71
N ASP A 211 3.92 -5.66 27.49
CA ASP A 211 5.37 -5.49 27.50
C ASP A 211 6.04 -6.00 26.22
N PHE A 212 5.79 -7.27 25.83
CA PHE A 212 6.44 -7.78 24.61
C PHE A 212 5.91 -7.13 23.34
N ARG A 213 4.60 -6.85 23.24
CA ARG A 213 4.06 -6.14 22.08
C ARG A 213 4.70 -4.77 21.93
N LEU A 214 4.86 -4.03 23.03
CA LEU A 214 5.54 -2.75 23.03
C LEU A 214 7.01 -2.89 22.59
N ARG A 215 7.73 -3.86 23.16
CA ARG A 215 9.12 -4.16 22.78
C ARG A 215 9.24 -4.49 21.28
N PHE A 216 8.35 -5.32 20.75
CA PHE A 216 8.29 -5.67 19.33
C PHE A 216 8.07 -4.44 18.44
N MET A 217 7.14 -3.57 18.81
CA MET A 217 6.85 -2.35 18.06
C MET A 217 8.05 -1.39 18.07
N GLN A 218 8.65 -1.18 19.23
CA GLN A 218 9.82 -0.31 19.39
C GLN A 218 11.00 -0.82 18.55
N GLU A 219 11.30 -2.11 18.64
CA GLU A 219 12.38 -2.73 17.87
C GLU A 219 12.10 -2.66 16.35
N SER A 220 10.88 -2.97 15.93
CA SER A 220 10.47 -2.88 14.51
C SER A 220 10.61 -1.45 13.97
N GLN A 221 10.10 -0.45 14.70
CA GLN A 221 10.21 0.96 14.30
C GLN A 221 11.68 1.41 14.27
N ARG A 222 12.48 1.04 15.26
CA ARG A 222 13.92 1.33 15.30
C ARG A 222 14.63 0.78 14.06
N LEU A 223 14.43 -0.49 13.74
CA LEU A 223 15.04 -1.16 12.59
C LEU A 223 14.61 -0.52 11.26
N LEU A 224 13.32 -0.23 11.10
CA LEU A 224 12.80 0.39 9.88
C LEU A 224 13.35 1.80 9.66
N LYS A 225 13.54 2.56 10.74
CA LYS A 225 14.18 3.89 10.71
C LYS A 225 15.67 3.78 10.38
N GLU A 226 16.41 2.91 11.06
CA GLU A 226 17.84 2.69 10.82
C GLU A 226 18.14 2.25 9.38
N GLN A 227 17.28 1.38 8.84
CA GLN A 227 17.39 0.91 7.45
C GLN A 227 16.76 1.88 6.43
N ARG A 228 16.23 3.02 6.88
CA ARG A 228 15.65 4.09 6.04
C ARG A 228 14.57 3.56 5.09
N VAL A 229 13.76 2.62 5.55
CA VAL A 229 12.71 1.98 4.73
C VAL A 229 11.70 3.00 4.23
N GLY A 230 11.35 4.00 5.05
CA GLY A 230 10.47 5.09 4.64
C GLY A 230 10.98 5.84 3.40
N GLU A 231 12.28 6.17 3.37
CA GLU A 231 12.88 6.85 2.22
C GLU A 231 12.90 5.97 0.96
N LEU A 232 13.13 4.67 1.12
CA LEU A 232 13.03 3.71 0.02
C LEU A 232 11.61 3.64 -0.53
N LEU A 233 10.60 3.60 0.34
CA LEU A 233 9.18 3.63 -0.07
C LEU A 233 8.85 4.92 -0.82
N LEU A 234 9.27 6.08 -0.31
CA LEU A 234 9.08 7.37 -1.00
C LEU A 234 9.73 7.36 -2.39
N LYS A 235 10.96 6.87 -2.48
CA LYS A 235 11.70 6.79 -3.74
C LYS A 235 11.00 5.87 -4.75
N VAL A 236 10.54 4.70 -4.31
CA VAL A 236 9.81 3.75 -5.17
C VAL A 236 8.48 4.35 -5.62
N TRP A 237 7.74 5.00 -4.71
CA TRP A 237 6.46 5.61 -5.01
C TRP A 237 6.59 6.79 -5.99
N LEU A 238 7.53 7.72 -5.74
CA LEU A 238 7.76 8.90 -6.57
C LEU A 238 8.28 8.55 -7.97
N LYS A 239 8.88 7.36 -8.15
CA LYS A 239 9.33 6.84 -9.45
C LYS A 239 8.25 6.06 -10.20
N SER A 240 7.06 5.89 -9.63
CA SER A 240 5.95 5.23 -10.30
C SER A 240 5.60 5.96 -11.60
N ARG A 241 5.57 5.24 -12.72
CA ARG A 241 5.20 5.80 -14.04
C ARG A 241 3.80 6.41 -14.05
N LEU A 242 2.90 5.89 -13.21
CA LEU A 242 1.54 6.40 -13.10
C LEU A 242 1.48 7.77 -12.39
N ILE A 243 2.46 8.03 -11.52
CA ILE A 243 2.51 9.18 -10.61
C ILE A 243 3.45 10.28 -11.11
N ALA A 244 4.54 9.91 -11.79
CA ALA A 244 5.54 10.85 -12.27
C ALA A 244 4.97 12.03 -13.07
N PRO A 245 3.98 11.87 -13.97
CA PRO A 245 3.40 13.02 -14.68
C PRO A 245 2.73 14.03 -13.73
N PHE A 246 2.04 13.57 -12.68
CA PHE A 246 1.45 14.46 -11.68
C PHE A 246 2.49 15.20 -10.86
N LYS A 247 3.65 14.59 -10.64
CA LYS A 247 4.77 15.24 -9.97
C LYS A 247 5.33 16.38 -10.81
N GLU A 248 5.48 16.17 -12.11
CA GLU A 248 5.92 17.24 -13.02
C GLU A 248 4.89 18.36 -13.13
N LEU A 249 3.59 18.03 -13.19
CA LEU A 249 2.52 19.02 -13.13
C LEU A 249 2.53 19.82 -11.82
N TYR A 250 2.71 19.15 -10.68
CA TYR A 250 2.84 19.79 -9.37
C TYR A 250 4.04 20.75 -9.34
N LYS A 251 5.21 20.32 -9.81
CA LYS A 251 6.40 21.17 -9.85
C LYS A 251 6.24 22.37 -10.78
N ALA A 252 5.70 22.16 -11.98
CA ALA A 252 5.50 23.23 -12.94
C ALA A 252 4.54 24.31 -12.42
N HIS A 253 3.41 23.90 -11.86
CA HIS A 253 2.33 24.84 -11.54
C HIS A 253 2.36 25.37 -10.11
N VAL A 254 2.72 24.53 -9.14
CA VAL A 254 2.70 24.92 -7.71
C VAL A 254 4.06 25.41 -7.25
N VAL A 255 5.14 24.69 -7.59
CA VAL A 255 6.49 25.06 -7.14
C VAL A 255 7.06 26.20 -7.97
N ASN A 256 7.00 26.09 -9.30
CA ASN A 256 7.54 27.09 -10.22
C ASN A 256 6.55 28.22 -10.54
N SER A 257 5.33 28.19 -9.96
CA SER A 257 4.30 29.22 -10.12
C SER A 257 3.98 29.54 -11.59
N ALA A 258 3.82 28.52 -12.44
CA ALA A 258 3.37 28.74 -13.81
C ALA A 258 2.02 29.47 -13.82
N PRO A 259 1.83 30.46 -14.71
CA PRO A 259 0.69 31.37 -14.63
C PRO A 259 -0.66 30.68 -14.92
N ASN A 260 -0.66 29.65 -15.77
CA ASN A 260 -1.87 28.96 -16.20
C ASN A 260 -1.77 27.48 -15.85
N PHE A 261 -2.84 26.92 -15.27
CA PHE A 261 -2.94 25.48 -15.05
C PHE A 261 -3.39 24.78 -16.33
N ILE A 262 -2.45 24.10 -16.99
CA ILE A 262 -2.70 23.39 -18.25
C ILE A 262 -2.44 21.91 -18.04
N VAL A 263 -3.45 21.08 -18.32
CA VAL A 263 -3.29 19.62 -18.38
C VAL A 263 -3.34 19.20 -19.85
N PRO A 264 -2.30 18.53 -20.36
CA PRO A 264 -2.32 17.96 -21.71
C PRO A 264 -3.51 17.01 -21.89
N VAL A 265 -4.10 16.97 -23.09
CA VAL A 265 -5.26 16.12 -23.38
C VAL A 265 -4.92 14.65 -23.16
N GLU A 266 -3.72 14.23 -23.51
CA GLU A 266 -3.25 12.85 -23.34
C GLU A 266 -3.19 12.46 -21.85
N GLU A 267 -2.80 13.40 -20.99
CA GLU A 267 -2.76 13.21 -19.54
C GLU A 267 -4.17 13.14 -18.96
N TYR A 268 -5.08 13.99 -19.42
CA TYR A 268 -6.50 13.95 -19.06
C TYR A 268 -7.12 12.59 -19.41
N GLU A 269 -6.96 12.12 -20.65
CA GLU A 269 -7.46 10.83 -21.10
C GLU A 269 -6.79 9.67 -20.34
N ARG A 270 -5.49 9.79 -20.01
CA ARG A 270 -4.77 8.79 -19.19
C ARG A 270 -5.37 8.71 -17.79
N VAL A 271 -5.70 9.85 -17.18
CA VAL A 271 -6.33 9.92 -15.85
C VAL A 271 -7.69 9.23 -15.88
N GLN A 272 -8.55 9.55 -16.86
CA GLN A 272 -9.85 8.89 -17.01
C GLN A 272 -9.72 7.37 -17.10
N ARG A 273 -8.80 6.89 -17.96
CA ARG A 273 -8.57 5.45 -18.17
C ARG A 273 -8.00 4.71 -16.94
N HIS A 274 -7.28 5.40 -16.06
CA HIS A 274 -6.56 4.76 -14.95
C HIS A 274 -6.95 5.31 -13.57
N CYS A 275 -8.15 5.89 -13.43
CA CYS A 275 -8.60 6.55 -12.21
C CYS A 275 -8.50 5.64 -10.98
N GLY A 276 -8.95 4.39 -11.07
CA GLY A 276 -8.86 3.41 -9.97
C GLY A 276 -7.42 3.09 -9.56
N LYS A 277 -6.51 2.91 -10.53
CA LYS A 277 -5.07 2.68 -10.24
C LYS A 277 -4.43 3.93 -9.62
N ILE A 278 -4.83 5.13 -10.04
CA ILE A 278 -4.35 6.39 -9.46
C ILE A 278 -4.83 6.50 -8.01
N GLN A 279 -6.10 6.21 -7.74
CA GLN A 279 -6.65 6.19 -6.38
C GLN A 279 -5.92 5.19 -5.47
N GLU A 280 -5.62 4.00 -5.98
CA GLU A 280 -4.83 2.99 -5.27
C GLU A 280 -3.44 3.54 -4.91
N ARG A 281 -2.76 4.22 -5.85
CA ARG A 281 -1.46 4.85 -5.58
C ARG A 281 -1.54 6.01 -4.58
N THR A 282 -2.59 6.82 -4.64
CA THR A 282 -2.81 7.89 -3.65
C THR A 282 -3.07 7.31 -2.26
N THR A 283 -3.85 6.23 -2.17
CA THR A 283 -4.09 5.51 -0.91
C THR A 283 -2.78 4.96 -0.35
N ASN A 284 -1.90 4.40 -1.20
CA ASN A 284 -0.57 3.97 -0.77
C ASN A 284 0.28 5.11 -0.23
N ALA A 285 0.22 6.30 -0.84
CA ALA A 285 0.94 7.46 -0.35
C ALA A 285 0.49 7.82 1.06
N CYS A 286 -0.83 7.88 1.30
CA CYS A 286 -1.40 8.10 2.63
C CYS A 286 -0.92 7.05 3.64
N SER A 287 -0.94 5.77 3.27
CA SER A 287 -0.44 4.69 4.12
C SER A 287 1.06 4.83 4.44
N ILE A 288 1.89 5.26 3.47
CA ILE A 288 3.31 5.55 3.69
C ILE A 288 3.48 6.72 4.67
N LEU A 289 2.73 7.82 4.49
CA LEU A 289 2.76 8.98 5.39
C LEU A 289 2.33 8.62 6.81
N GLY A 290 1.39 7.69 6.96
CA GLY A 290 0.91 7.21 8.25
C GLY A 290 1.87 6.29 9.01
N LEU A 291 2.97 5.84 8.39
CA LEU A 291 3.96 5.04 9.09
C LEU A 291 4.72 5.90 10.13
N PRO A 292 5.00 5.39 11.35
CA PRO A 292 5.72 6.13 12.40
C PRO A 292 7.25 6.17 12.15
N LEU A 293 7.66 6.52 10.93
CA LEU A 293 9.05 6.52 10.46
C LEU A 293 9.62 7.92 10.25
N TRP A 294 8.82 8.98 10.43
CA TRP A 294 9.15 10.34 10.00
C TRP A 294 9.63 11.30 11.09
N ASN A 295 9.66 10.88 12.36
CA ASN A 295 9.92 11.78 13.50
C ASN A 295 11.30 12.48 13.43
N ASP A 296 12.27 11.88 12.74
CA ASP A 296 13.65 12.39 12.61
C ASP A 296 14.00 12.68 11.13
N ALA A 297 13.01 13.10 10.34
CA ALA A 297 13.17 13.32 8.91
C ALA A 297 14.20 14.41 8.60
N ARG A 298 15.23 14.05 7.83
CA ARG A 298 16.22 15.00 7.29
C ARG A 298 15.56 15.94 6.28
N GLY A 299 16.16 17.12 6.03
CA GLY A 299 15.62 18.11 5.08
C GLY A 299 15.30 17.56 3.68
N SER A 300 16.11 16.63 3.16
CA SER A 300 15.84 15.96 1.87
C SER A 300 14.60 15.06 1.90
N VAL A 301 14.32 14.44 3.05
CA VAL A 301 13.12 13.61 3.26
C VAL A 301 11.88 14.50 3.34
N VAL A 302 11.97 15.62 4.06
CA VAL A 302 10.87 16.61 4.13
C VAL A 302 10.49 17.11 2.74
N SER A 303 11.46 17.48 1.91
CA SER A 303 11.20 17.86 0.51
C SER A 303 10.54 16.73 -0.28
N SER A 304 10.95 15.47 -0.07
CA SER A 304 10.34 14.31 -0.74
C SER A 304 8.91 14.03 -0.26
N LEU A 305 8.62 14.26 1.02
CA LEU A 305 7.28 14.14 1.60
C LEU A 305 6.35 15.23 1.06
N LEU A 306 6.85 16.47 0.92
CA LEU A 306 6.12 17.56 0.26
C LEU A 306 5.85 17.26 -1.21
N ASP A 307 6.86 16.77 -1.94
CA ASP A 307 6.70 16.29 -3.32
C ASP A 307 5.59 15.24 -3.40
N MET A 308 5.58 14.24 -2.51
CA MET A 308 4.56 13.19 -2.51
C MET A 308 3.16 13.75 -2.22
N THR A 309 3.03 14.59 -1.20
CA THR A 309 1.76 15.20 -0.80
C THR A 309 1.19 16.09 -1.90
N GLY A 310 2.01 17.00 -2.44
CA GLY A 310 1.64 17.86 -3.56
C GLY A 310 1.28 17.09 -4.83
N THR A 311 2.02 16.02 -5.13
CA THR A 311 1.71 15.13 -6.25
C THR A 311 0.36 14.42 -6.08
N CYS A 312 0.03 13.98 -4.86
CA CYS A 312 -1.25 13.34 -4.58
C CYS A 312 -2.42 14.31 -4.72
N LEU A 313 -2.28 15.55 -4.23
CA LEU A 313 -3.29 16.60 -4.40
C LEU A 313 -3.48 16.93 -5.88
N MET A 314 -2.38 17.03 -6.64
CA MET A 314 -2.42 17.24 -8.08
C MET A 314 -3.16 16.11 -8.80
N ALA A 315 -2.82 14.84 -8.48
CA ALA A 315 -3.49 13.67 -9.05
C ALA A 315 -4.99 13.65 -8.73
N ALA A 316 -5.38 14.00 -7.51
CA ALA A 316 -6.77 14.08 -7.09
C ALA A 316 -7.53 15.20 -7.79
N GLY A 317 -6.92 16.38 -7.94
CA GLY A 317 -7.48 17.51 -8.68
C GLY A 317 -7.69 17.17 -10.16
N CYS A 318 -6.70 16.57 -10.82
CA CYS A 318 -6.82 16.11 -12.21
C CYS A 318 -7.90 15.02 -12.35
N ALA A 319 -7.99 14.07 -11.42
CA ALA A 319 -9.03 13.04 -11.44
C ALA A 319 -10.43 13.65 -11.29
N MET A 320 -10.56 14.66 -10.45
CA MET A 320 -11.82 15.38 -10.27
C MET A 320 -12.28 16.09 -11.53
N ILE A 321 -11.37 16.85 -12.12
CA ILE A 321 -11.61 17.53 -13.39
C ILE A 321 -12.01 16.53 -14.47
N ALA A 322 -11.32 15.39 -14.54
CA ALA A 322 -11.55 14.33 -15.50
C ALA A 322 -12.92 13.63 -15.38
N ILE A 323 -13.51 13.63 -14.19
CA ILE A 323 -14.81 12.99 -13.91
C ILE A 323 -15.95 14.00 -14.07
N TYR A 324 -15.79 15.22 -13.56
CA TYR A 324 -16.89 16.18 -13.42
C TYR A 324 -16.98 17.23 -14.53
N SER A 325 -15.96 17.38 -15.38
CA SER A 325 -16.01 18.34 -16.49
C SER A 325 -16.60 17.66 -17.73
N PRO A 326 -17.82 18.01 -18.18
CA PRO A 326 -18.35 17.55 -19.46
C PRO A 326 -17.47 18.12 -20.59
N PHE A 327 -16.52 17.32 -21.08
CA PHE A 327 -15.63 17.74 -22.15
C PHE A 327 -16.34 17.62 -23.50
N ASN A 328 -16.54 18.76 -24.17
CA ASN A 328 -16.91 18.82 -25.58
C ASN A 328 -15.62 19.09 -26.37
N ARG A 329 -15.01 18.05 -26.94
CA ARG A 329 -13.74 18.15 -27.69
C ARG A 329 -13.91 19.13 -28.86
N ARG A 330 -13.27 20.30 -28.78
CA ARG A 330 -13.04 21.10 -29.99
C ARG A 330 -11.91 20.42 -30.79
N PRO A 331 -12.10 20.20 -32.11
CA PRO A 331 -11.18 19.39 -32.91
C PRO A 331 -9.74 19.95 -33.01
N ASP A 332 -9.52 21.23 -32.69
CA ASP A 332 -8.25 21.93 -32.94
C ASP A 332 -7.41 22.23 -31.68
N GLU A 333 -7.82 21.80 -30.48
CA GLU A 333 -7.09 22.11 -29.23
C GLU A 333 -6.25 20.90 -28.74
N SER A 334 -4.93 21.11 -28.58
CA SER A 334 -3.98 20.11 -28.07
C SER A 334 -3.87 20.08 -26.53
N CYS A 335 -4.49 21.05 -25.85
CA CYS A 335 -4.35 21.24 -24.41
C CYS A 335 -5.70 21.61 -23.80
N ILE A 336 -5.95 21.18 -22.55
CA ILE A 336 -7.11 21.65 -21.79
C ILE A 336 -6.65 22.77 -20.86
N CYS A 337 -7.10 23.99 -21.16
CA CYS A 337 -6.91 25.14 -20.29
C CYS A 337 -8.06 25.18 -19.28
N PHE A 338 -7.75 25.00 -18.00
CA PHE A 338 -8.71 25.28 -16.94
C PHE A 338 -8.58 26.76 -16.60
N SER A 339 -9.67 27.50 -16.77
CA SER A 339 -9.78 28.83 -16.18
C SER A 339 -9.66 28.74 -14.67
N SER A 340 -9.09 29.77 -14.04
CA SER A 340 -8.97 29.81 -12.60
C SER A 340 -10.36 29.64 -11.98
N CYS A 341 -10.54 28.60 -11.17
CA CYS A 341 -11.80 28.35 -10.49
C CYS A 341 -11.70 29.01 -9.11
N SER A 342 -12.61 29.94 -8.83
CA SER A 342 -12.69 30.53 -7.49
C SER A 342 -12.81 29.42 -6.43
N ALA A 343 -12.21 29.61 -5.24
CA ALA A 343 -12.35 28.63 -4.15
C ALA A 343 -13.82 28.22 -3.88
N PRO A 344 -14.82 29.13 -3.93
CA PRO A 344 -16.23 28.76 -3.90
C PRO A 344 -16.66 27.79 -5.00
N SER A 345 -16.17 27.95 -6.24
CA SER A 345 -16.46 27.05 -7.34
C SER A 345 -15.89 25.64 -7.10
N VAL A 346 -14.66 25.55 -6.60
CA VAL A 346 -14.05 24.25 -6.22
C VAL A 346 -14.84 23.60 -5.10
N VAL A 347 -15.21 24.35 -4.05
CA VAL A 347 -16.05 23.87 -2.96
C VAL A 347 -17.44 23.44 -3.46
N ASN A 348 -18.01 24.13 -4.44
CA ASN A 348 -19.30 23.76 -5.04
C ASN A 348 -19.16 22.50 -5.92
N ILE A 349 -18.06 22.33 -6.67
CA ILE A 349 -17.78 21.09 -7.41
C ILE A 349 -17.58 19.92 -6.44
N ILE A 350 -16.79 20.10 -5.39
CA ILE A 350 -16.62 19.12 -4.31
C ILE A 350 -17.97 18.84 -3.63
N GLY A 351 -18.76 19.87 -3.36
CA GLY A 351 -20.08 19.78 -2.77
C GLY A 351 -21.04 18.98 -3.64
N LYS A 352 -21.08 19.25 -4.95
CA LYS A 352 -21.85 18.49 -5.94
C LYS A 352 -21.40 17.04 -6.06
N ALA A 353 -20.09 16.80 -6.02
CA ALA A 353 -19.52 15.45 -6.00
C ALA A 353 -19.97 14.68 -4.76
N VAL A 354 -19.94 15.31 -3.58
CA VAL A 354 -20.40 14.72 -2.32
C VAL A 354 -21.91 14.51 -2.30
N SER A 355 -22.69 15.40 -2.93
CA SER A 355 -24.16 15.38 -2.86
C SER A 355 -24.86 14.66 -4.01
N SER A 356 -24.17 14.23 -5.06
CA SER A 356 -24.78 13.56 -6.22
C SER A 356 -24.04 12.28 -6.63
N PRO A 357 -24.30 11.14 -5.97
CA PRO A 357 -23.81 9.82 -6.40
C PRO A 357 -24.31 9.34 -7.78
N ALA A 358 -25.39 9.93 -8.30
CA ALA A 358 -26.04 9.44 -9.50
C ALA A 358 -26.93 10.54 -10.10
N ARG A 359 -26.41 11.22 -11.14
CA ARG A 359 -27.14 11.86 -12.26
C ARG A 359 -26.32 13.02 -12.78
N MET A 360 -25.89 12.93 -14.04
CA MET A 360 -26.33 13.85 -15.08
C MET A 360 -25.89 13.31 -16.44
N GLY A 361 -26.77 12.52 -17.05
CA GLY A 361 -26.85 12.52 -18.50
C GLY A 361 -27.35 13.89 -18.97
N ASN A 362 -26.70 14.41 -20.00
CA ASN A 362 -27.16 15.51 -20.86
C ASN A 362 -27.75 16.75 -20.18
N SER A 363 -26.90 17.70 -19.84
CA SER A 363 -27.27 19.10 -19.98
C SER A 363 -26.08 19.92 -20.47
N ASN A 364 -26.24 20.46 -21.69
CA ASN A 364 -25.42 21.53 -22.24
C ASN A 364 -25.21 22.62 -21.19
N VAL A 365 -23.98 22.81 -20.74
CA VAL A 365 -23.58 24.02 -20.01
C VAL A 365 -22.51 24.68 -20.85
N ASP A 366 -22.96 25.69 -21.58
CA ASP A 366 -22.11 26.60 -22.33
C ASP A 366 -21.08 27.27 -21.41
N SER A 367 -19.90 27.46 -21.98
CA SER A 367 -18.66 27.94 -21.37
C SER A 367 -18.86 29.11 -20.39
N ILE A 368 -18.48 28.90 -19.13
CA ILE A 368 -18.33 29.99 -18.15
C ILE A 368 -16.85 30.38 -18.11
N ALA A 369 -16.54 31.50 -18.76
CA ALA A 369 -15.26 32.19 -18.68
C ALA A 369 -15.15 32.92 -17.34
N LEU A 370 -14.08 32.70 -16.57
CA LEU A 370 -13.73 33.52 -15.40
C LEU A 370 -12.21 33.53 -15.22
N PHE A 371 -11.67 34.72 -14.99
CA PHE A 371 -10.25 35.10 -15.02
C PHE A 371 -9.36 34.34 -14.05
#